data_AF-A0A061BT65-F1
#
_entry.id   AF-A0A061BT65-F1
#
_cell.length_a   1.000
_cell.length_b   1.000
_cell.length_c   1.000
_cell.angle_alpha   90.00
_cell.angle_beta   90.00
_cell.angle_gamma   90.00
#
_symmetry.space_group_name_H-M   'P 1'
#
loop_
_entity.id
_entity.type
_entity.pdbx_description
1 polymer ?
#
loop_
_entity_poly.entity_id
_entity_poly.type
_entity_poly.pdbx_seq_one_letter_code
_entity_poly.pdbx_strand_id
1 'polypeptide(L)'
;MLHWFVGLNTQGYIGLISEHVKSILQDINKDASEFSDALEVTGDPDQLTASMVTAKLTEACLYSATVIYKIRHNNDFKAFSTFDFKKEYSQLHYAADPACLLCQLRDYIYACHHQLMFLKAQCNRGKSHGGWQNCKYGSDTKTPSPLQSFLTDGWDSDFETHPFDPCNLCRKSRVRMGFRKDDLPEISQQGSVISSILTPSCGGSDPLLTLASYLNCLTRRTPRTTGELVSYFHHFGIELHGYASKSLSPLGNSLRTPHLDCPDWDHLGRHDLQAVSGVRGTESLNSVSNHNHDNAHPRTLSTLVGCGSDPDSCHPRMSPITYRAYALYSQSFAHTYLSWTVYLPDRLWESLEKMYYDLKKHNCFDGKSLHSCPVALPLLYTHGFTPPEVGSQLPLTCQQIIAKLKEIVNGKPIASLMTAMDNFLYNIREPFIFTLVALWSTALLIFANTMLYRIDILHIRSHLIRTKASHLIDVKALLSDNKKMMSLYDANYFDDDPNELLNLK
;
A
#
# COMPACT_ATOMS: atom_id res chain seq x y z
N MET A 1 -1.97 8.50 21.92
CA MET A 1 -0.72 8.45 21.13
C MET A 1 0.20 9.62 21.40
N LEU A 2 -0.26 10.87 21.40
CA LEU A 2 0.60 12.02 21.78
C LEU A 2 1.29 11.84 23.14
N HIS A 3 0.54 11.40 24.17
CA HIS A 3 1.11 11.06 25.49
C HIS A 3 2.15 9.93 25.42
N TRP A 4 2.00 8.99 24.48
CA TRP A 4 2.93 7.89 24.29
C TRP A 4 4.30 8.38 23.82
N PHE A 5 4.35 9.37 22.91
CA PHE A 5 5.61 10.00 22.49
C PHE A 5 6.31 10.73 23.63
N VAL A 6 5.54 11.44 24.47
CA VAL A 6 6.10 12.09 25.65
C VAL A 6 6.76 11.05 26.57
N GLY A 7 6.04 9.95 26.85
CA GLY A 7 6.59 8.85 27.64
C GLY A 7 7.82 8.20 27.01
N LEU A 8 7.82 7.98 25.69
CA LEU A 8 8.93 7.39 24.94
C LEU A 8 10.23 8.17 25.16
N ASN A 9 10.18 9.50 25.12
CA ASN A 9 11.33 10.35 25.39
C ASN A 9 11.73 10.28 26.88
N THR A 10 10.77 10.48 27.79
CA THR A 10 11.05 10.55 29.24
C THR A 10 11.55 9.24 29.84
N GLN A 11 11.16 8.10 29.28
CA GLN A 11 11.58 6.77 29.74
C GLN A 11 12.87 6.27 29.06
N GLY A 12 13.48 7.07 28.17
CA GLY A 12 14.78 6.75 27.57
C GLY A 12 14.76 5.76 26.41
N TYR A 13 13.58 5.44 25.85
CA TYR A 13 13.44 4.49 24.75
C TYR A 13 14.03 4.99 23.41
N ILE A 14 14.31 6.29 23.28
CA ILE A 14 14.98 6.85 22.10
C ILE A 14 16.33 6.19 21.85
N GLY A 15 17.10 5.91 22.91
CA GLY A 15 18.40 5.23 22.79
C GLY A 15 18.25 3.81 22.23
N LEU A 16 17.24 3.08 22.70
CA LEU A 16 16.95 1.72 22.24
C LEU A 16 16.52 1.69 20.76
N ILE A 17 15.74 2.67 20.32
CA ILE A 17 15.39 2.86 18.91
C ILE A 17 16.63 3.26 18.08
N SER A 18 17.50 4.11 18.62
CA SER A 18 18.74 4.54 17.96
C SER A 18 19.62 3.35 17.60
N GLU A 19 19.91 2.50 18.58
CA GLU A 19 20.75 1.31 18.39
C GLU A 19 20.10 0.32 17.41
N HIS A 20 18.78 0.14 17.50
CA HIS A 20 18.08 -0.74 16.58
C HIS A 20 18.08 -0.22 15.14
N VAL A 21 17.83 1.07 14.93
CA VAL A 21 17.92 1.70 13.60
C VAL A 21 19.35 1.60 13.06
N LYS A 22 20.36 1.82 13.90
CA LYS A 22 21.77 1.63 13.52
C LYS A 22 22.05 0.20 13.05
N SER A 23 21.57 -0.80 13.79
CA SER A 23 21.67 -2.21 13.39
C SER A 23 20.98 -2.47 12.04
N ILE A 24 19.80 -1.91 11.81
CA ILE A 24 19.09 -2.04 10.53
C ILE A 24 19.90 -1.43 9.38
N LEU A 25 20.47 -0.23 9.57
CA LEU A 25 21.28 0.45 8.56
C LEU A 25 22.54 -0.35 8.22
N GLN A 26 23.22 -0.87 9.24
CA GLN A 26 24.37 -1.76 9.07
C GLN A 26 23.99 -3.03 8.32
N ASP A 27 22.86 -3.65 8.66
CA ASP A 27 22.36 -4.85 7.99
C ASP A 27 22.05 -4.62 6.51
N ILE A 28 21.48 -3.45 6.16
CA ILE A 28 21.21 -3.07 4.78
C ILE A 28 22.50 -2.87 3.99
N ASN A 29 23.52 -2.31 4.61
CA ASN A 29 24.79 -2.00 3.97
C ASN A 29 25.81 -3.16 4.02
N LYS A 30 25.46 -4.34 4.56
CA LYS A 30 26.36 -5.51 4.63
C LYS A 30 26.88 -5.95 3.27
N ASP A 31 26.07 -5.79 2.22
CA ASP A 31 26.41 -6.19 0.85
C ASP A 31 27.17 -5.10 0.09
N ALA A 32 27.14 -3.86 0.59
CA ALA A 32 27.98 -2.78 0.10
C ALA A 32 29.35 -2.90 0.77
N SER A 33 30.44 -2.78 0.01
CA SER A 33 31.82 -2.87 0.49
C SER A 33 32.20 -1.80 1.54
N GLU A 34 31.24 -0.99 1.99
CA GLU A 34 31.37 0.09 2.95
C GLU A 34 30.43 -0.14 4.15
N PHE A 35 31.02 -0.29 5.34
CA PHE A 35 30.30 -0.24 6.61
C PHE A 35 29.82 1.20 6.88
N SER A 36 28.78 1.64 6.18
CA SER A 36 28.15 2.94 6.40
C SER A 36 26.99 2.81 7.38
N ASP A 37 26.91 3.72 8.36
CA ASP A 37 25.75 3.87 9.25
C ASP A 37 24.67 4.81 8.62
N ALA A 38 24.67 4.95 7.29
CA ALA A 38 23.79 5.84 6.54
C ALA A 38 23.10 5.11 5.37
N LEU A 39 21.86 5.51 5.08
CA LEU A 39 21.08 5.06 3.93
C LEU A 39 20.99 6.17 2.90
N GLU A 40 21.39 5.92 1.66
CA GLU A 40 21.18 6.87 0.56
C GLU A 40 19.70 7.00 0.24
N VAL A 41 19.20 8.23 0.18
CA VAL A 41 17.78 8.53 -0.02
C VAL A 41 17.55 9.65 -1.04
N THR A 42 16.35 9.68 -1.61
CA THR A 42 15.92 10.71 -2.55
C THR A 42 15.57 12.00 -1.82
N GLY A 43 16.24 13.10 -2.14
CA GLY A 43 15.91 14.44 -1.65
C GLY A 43 17.05 15.11 -0.89
N ASP A 44 16.69 16.09 -0.06
CA ASP A 44 17.61 16.81 0.82
C ASP A 44 17.19 16.58 2.29
N PRO A 45 18.05 15.97 3.13
CA PRO A 45 19.39 15.45 2.80
C PRO A 45 19.36 14.15 1.98
N ASP A 46 20.45 13.87 1.27
CA ASP A 46 20.66 12.70 0.40
C ASP A 46 21.05 11.43 1.18
N GLN A 47 21.28 11.55 2.48
CA GLN A 47 21.58 10.45 3.38
C GLN A 47 20.71 10.49 4.63
N LEU A 48 20.25 9.32 5.06
CA LEU A 48 19.46 9.11 6.28
C LEU A 48 20.26 8.28 7.29
N THR A 49 20.55 8.87 8.44
CA THR A 49 21.29 8.21 9.55
C THR A 49 20.41 7.97 10.77
N ALA A 50 20.85 7.08 11.67
CA ALA A 50 20.17 6.84 12.95
C ALA A 50 20.06 8.10 13.82
N SER A 51 21.06 8.99 13.78
CA SER A 51 21.04 10.26 14.51
C SER A 51 19.99 11.23 13.97
N MET A 52 19.76 11.25 12.66
CA MET A 52 18.70 12.07 12.07
C MET A 52 17.30 11.56 12.44
N VAL A 53 17.10 10.24 12.45
CA VAL A 53 15.83 9.63 12.87
C VAL A 53 15.54 9.95 14.33
N THR A 54 16.54 9.82 15.21
CA THR A 54 16.38 10.08 16.65
C THR A 54 16.24 11.56 16.97
N ALA A 55 16.93 12.45 16.24
CA ALA A 55 16.73 13.89 16.34
C ALA A 55 15.28 14.26 15.97
N LYS A 56 14.77 13.75 14.84
CA LYS A 56 13.36 13.97 14.44
C LYS A 56 12.36 13.31 15.37
N LEU A 57 12.69 12.15 15.95
CA LEU A 57 11.88 11.53 17.00
C LEU A 57 11.80 12.41 18.25
N THR A 58 12.92 12.98 18.67
CA THR A 58 12.98 13.90 19.82
C THR A 58 12.15 15.15 19.55
N GLU A 59 12.31 15.77 18.38
CA GLU A 59 11.48 16.90 17.94
C GLU A 59 9.99 16.53 17.94
N ALA A 60 9.61 15.36 17.42
CA ALA A 60 8.24 14.87 17.41
C ALA A 60 7.67 14.65 18.83
N CYS A 61 8.49 14.20 19.78
CA CYS A 61 8.10 14.05 21.18
C CYS A 61 7.84 15.41 21.85
N LEU A 62 8.72 16.38 21.62
CA LEU A 62 8.56 17.76 22.10
C LEU A 62 7.35 18.45 21.46
N TYR A 63 7.16 18.24 20.16
CA TYR A 63 5.99 18.71 19.43
C TYR A 63 4.70 18.10 20.02
N SER A 64 4.70 16.79 20.32
CA SER A 64 3.56 16.11 20.95
C SER A 64 3.19 16.72 22.30
N ALA A 65 4.18 16.98 23.16
CA ALA A 65 3.97 17.65 24.44
C ALA A 65 3.39 19.05 24.25
N THR A 66 3.92 19.81 23.29
CA THR A 66 3.46 21.17 22.96
C THR A 66 2.02 21.17 22.45
N VAL A 67 1.65 20.23 21.57
CA VAL A 67 0.30 20.11 21.03
C VAL A 67 -0.70 19.78 22.14
N ILE A 68 -0.42 18.79 23.00
CA ILE A 68 -1.28 18.45 24.14
C ILE A 68 -1.51 19.68 25.01
N TYR A 69 -0.41 20.32 25.41
CA TYR A 69 -0.46 21.45 26.33
C TYR A 69 -1.21 22.65 25.75
N LYS A 70 -0.92 23.03 24.50
CA LYS A 70 -1.56 24.19 23.87
C LYS A 70 -3.03 23.95 23.58
N ILE A 71 -3.44 22.72 23.23
CA ILE A 71 -4.87 22.40 23.06
C ILE A 71 -5.61 22.52 24.39
N ARG A 72 -5.04 22.02 25.49
CA ARG A 72 -5.68 22.01 26.82
C ARG A 72 -5.71 23.39 27.49
N HIS A 73 -4.62 24.15 27.40
CA HIS A 73 -4.42 25.35 28.23
C HIS A 73 -4.19 26.64 27.44
N ASN A 74 -4.13 26.60 26.10
CA ASN A 74 -3.95 27.78 25.23
C ASN A 74 -2.88 28.78 25.71
N ASN A 75 -1.69 28.28 26.07
CA ASN A 75 -0.56 29.05 26.61
C ASN A 75 -0.72 29.60 28.04
N ASP A 76 -1.61 29.04 28.87
CA ASP A 76 -1.61 29.34 30.32
C ASP A 76 -0.39 28.71 31.02
N PHE A 77 0.74 29.43 31.01
CA PHE A 77 2.01 29.03 31.62
C PHE A 77 1.92 28.62 33.10
N LYS A 78 0.89 29.06 33.84
CA LYS A 78 0.70 28.65 35.24
C LYS A 78 0.22 27.19 35.33
N ALA A 79 -0.60 26.75 34.38
CA ALA A 79 -1.11 25.39 34.28
C ALA A 79 -0.05 24.35 33.89
N PHE A 80 1.11 24.77 33.35
CA PHE A 80 2.20 23.84 33.05
C PHE A 80 2.76 23.17 34.31
N SER A 81 2.80 23.89 35.44
CA SER A 81 3.36 23.38 36.69
C SER A 81 2.51 22.28 37.36
N THR A 82 1.23 22.19 37.00
CA THR A 82 0.28 21.21 37.54
C THR A 82 0.04 20.03 36.59
N PHE A 83 0.58 20.07 35.37
CA PHE A 83 0.33 19.07 34.36
C PHE A 83 1.21 17.82 34.55
N ASP A 84 0.60 16.74 35.02
CA ASP A 84 1.30 15.48 35.25
C ASP A 84 1.26 14.56 34.01
N PHE A 85 2.20 14.77 33.07
CA PHE A 85 2.41 13.85 31.95
C PHE A 85 2.71 12.41 32.43
N LYS A 86 3.40 12.26 33.58
CA LYS A 86 3.85 10.96 34.09
C LYS A 86 2.69 10.06 34.46
N LYS A 87 1.66 10.63 35.09
CA LYS A 87 0.42 9.89 35.37
C LYS A 87 -0.20 9.30 34.12
N GLU A 88 -0.20 10.03 33.00
CA GLU A 88 -0.79 9.56 31.74
C GLU A 88 0.09 8.52 31.05
N TYR A 89 1.38 8.83 30.82
CA TYR A 89 2.23 7.90 30.07
C TYR A 89 2.64 6.64 30.84
N SER A 90 2.61 6.66 32.18
CA SER A 90 2.92 5.47 33.00
C SER A 90 1.91 4.34 32.85
N GLN A 91 0.70 4.65 32.35
CA GLN A 91 -0.34 3.66 32.05
C GLN A 91 -0.19 3.04 30.65
N LEU A 92 0.71 3.57 29.83
CA LEU A 92 0.89 3.16 28.45
C LEU A 92 1.95 2.06 28.34
N HIS A 93 1.71 1.13 27.42
CA HIS A 93 2.62 0.04 27.15
C HIS A 93 3.67 0.42 26.10
N TYR A 94 4.91 -0.01 26.36
CA TYR A 94 6.05 0.07 25.45
C TYR A 94 6.63 -1.34 25.30
N ALA A 95 6.80 -1.79 24.06
CA ALA A 95 7.42 -3.10 23.82
C ALA A 95 8.86 -3.12 24.35
N ALA A 96 9.24 -4.21 25.01
CA ALA A 96 10.60 -4.44 25.48
C ALA A 96 11.56 -4.81 24.34
N ASP A 97 11.05 -5.51 23.32
CA ASP A 97 11.80 -5.85 22.12
C ASP A 97 11.96 -4.63 21.19
N PRO A 98 13.19 -4.28 20.74
CA PRO A 98 13.43 -3.11 19.90
C PRO A 98 12.71 -3.13 18.54
N ALA A 99 12.57 -4.30 17.92
CA ALA A 99 11.89 -4.43 16.63
C ALA A 99 10.38 -4.23 16.79
N CYS A 100 9.79 -4.79 17.84
CA CYS A 100 8.40 -4.56 18.21
C CYS A 100 8.14 -3.09 18.57
N LEU A 101 9.07 -2.45 19.28
CA LEU A 101 8.96 -1.04 19.63
C LEU A 101 9.03 -0.14 18.40
N LEU A 102 9.91 -0.44 17.43
CA LEU A 102 9.98 0.29 16.16
C LEU A 102 8.69 0.13 15.34
N CYS A 103 8.09 -1.07 15.34
CA CYS A 103 6.78 -1.31 14.73
C CYS A 103 5.67 -0.49 15.40
N GLN A 104 5.62 -0.48 16.74
CA GLN A 104 4.67 0.35 17.50
C GLN A 104 4.85 1.83 17.18
N LEU A 105 6.10 2.30 17.16
CA LEU A 105 6.46 3.67 16.84
C LEU A 105 5.94 4.09 15.46
N ARG A 106 6.22 3.29 14.43
CA ARG A 106 5.74 3.51 13.06
C ARG A 106 4.23 3.63 13.00
N ASP A 107 3.51 2.70 13.63
CA ASP A 107 2.04 2.67 13.58
C ASP A 107 1.42 3.86 14.32
N TYR A 108 2.00 4.27 15.45
CA TYR A 108 1.53 5.43 16.21
C TYR A 108 1.84 6.76 15.52
N ILE A 109 3.00 6.87 14.87
CA ILE A 109 3.34 8.06 14.08
C ILE A 109 2.40 8.19 12.91
N TYR A 110 2.17 7.10 12.17
CA TYR A 110 1.22 7.08 11.07
C TYR A 110 -0.17 7.56 11.51
N ALA A 111 -0.69 6.98 12.59
CA ALA A 111 -2.00 7.32 13.11
C ALA A 111 -2.09 8.77 13.61
N CYS A 112 -1.09 9.25 14.37
CA CYS A 112 -1.02 10.65 14.79
C CYS A 112 -0.96 11.60 13.60
N HIS A 113 -0.10 11.31 12.63
CA HIS A 113 0.04 12.10 11.41
C HIS A 113 -1.29 12.18 10.67
N HIS A 114 -1.99 11.06 10.50
CA HIS A 114 -3.30 11.02 9.86
C HIS A 114 -4.34 11.90 10.59
N GLN A 115 -4.41 11.82 11.93
CA GLN A 115 -5.37 12.62 12.71
C GLN A 115 -5.05 14.11 12.68
N LEU A 116 -3.80 14.46 13.00
CA LEU A 116 -3.40 15.86 13.16
C LEU A 116 -3.39 16.60 11.84
N MET A 117 -2.99 15.94 10.73
CA MET A 117 -3.01 16.55 9.42
C MET A 117 -4.44 16.83 8.95
N PHE A 118 -5.38 15.91 9.20
CA PHE A 118 -6.79 16.15 8.95
C PHE A 118 -7.32 17.31 9.80
N LEU A 119 -7.04 17.29 11.12
CA LEU A 119 -7.48 18.33 12.04
C LEU A 119 -6.94 19.71 11.62
N LYS A 120 -5.66 19.79 11.27
CA LYS A 120 -5.01 21.00 10.74
C LYS A 120 -5.70 21.49 9.48
N ALA A 121 -5.89 20.61 8.49
CA ALA A 121 -6.54 20.96 7.23
C ALA A 121 -7.98 21.47 7.43
N GLN A 122 -8.74 20.88 8.37
CA GLN A 122 -10.08 21.39 8.70
C GLN A 122 -10.03 22.74 9.40
N CYS A 123 -9.18 22.89 10.41
CA CYS A 123 -9.04 24.10 11.20
C CYS A 123 -8.45 25.29 10.42
N ASN A 124 -7.75 25.03 9.31
CA ASN A 124 -7.26 26.09 8.44
C ASN A 124 -8.32 26.65 7.48
N ARG A 125 -9.46 25.96 7.32
CA ARG A 125 -10.50 26.32 6.35
C ARG A 125 -11.72 27.00 6.97
N GLY A 126 -12.23 28.02 6.28
CA GLY A 126 -13.48 28.69 6.63
C GLY A 126 -14.73 27.83 6.42
N LYS A 127 -15.84 28.24 7.06
CA LYS A 127 -17.14 27.53 7.01
C LYS A 127 -17.72 27.41 5.59
N SER A 128 -17.52 28.41 4.74
CA SER A 128 -17.93 28.40 3.32
C SER A 128 -17.28 27.25 2.52
N HIS A 129 -16.13 26.77 2.98
CA HIS A 129 -15.38 25.65 2.41
C HIS A 129 -15.43 24.41 3.31
N GLY A 130 -16.49 24.29 4.13
CA GLY A 130 -16.74 23.13 5.02
C GLY A 130 -15.66 22.88 6.07
N GLY A 131 -14.86 23.90 6.39
CA GLY A 131 -13.83 23.83 7.41
C GLY A 131 -14.29 24.27 8.80
N TRP A 132 -13.38 24.10 9.76
CA TRP A 132 -13.60 24.30 11.20
C TRP A 132 -12.89 25.52 11.76
N GLN A 133 -12.33 26.40 10.93
CA GLN A 133 -11.58 27.59 11.36
C GLN A 133 -12.35 28.45 12.37
N ASN A 134 -13.65 28.64 12.14
CA ASN A 134 -14.53 29.44 13.00
C ASN A 134 -15.34 28.60 14.00
N CYS A 135 -15.15 27.28 14.03
CA CYS A 135 -15.79 26.41 15.01
C CYS A 135 -15.14 26.63 16.37
N LYS A 136 -15.96 26.73 17.42
CA LYS A 136 -15.47 26.89 18.79
C LYS A 136 -15.19 25.55 19.45
N TYR A 137 -14.14 25.50 20.27
CA TYR A 137 -13.86 24.39 21.18
C TYR A 137 -13.52 24.93 22.57
N GLY A 138 -13.87 24.22 23.64
CA GLY A 138 -13.68 24.65 25.02
C GLY A 138 -14.75 24.12 25.98
N SER A 139 -14.50 24.25 27.28
CA SER A 139 -15.37 23.73 28.34
C SER A 139 -16.67 24.53 28.50
N ASP A 140 -16.65 25.82 28.17
CA ASP A 140 -17.81 26.74 28.15
C ASP A 140 -18.71 26.58 26.92
N THR A 141 -18.35 25.73 25.95
CA THR A 141 -19.12 25.59 24.72
C THR A 141 -20.49 24.97 24.99
N LYS A 142 -21.56 25.74 24.74
CA LYS A 142 -22.96 25.31 24.90
C LYS A 142 -23.54 24.67 23.65
N THR A 143 -23.03 25.05 22.48
CA THR A 143 -23.48 24.52 21.18
C THR A 143 -22.52 23.45 20.69
N PRO A 144 -23.00 22.26 20.29
CA PRO A 144 -22.16 21.22 19.74
C PRO A 144 -21.51 21.73 18.44
N SER A 145 -20.18 21.66 18.37
CA SER A 145 -19.41 22.01 17.17
C SER A 145 -18.71 20.75 16.63
N PRO A 146 -18.56 20.60 15.31
CA PRO A 146 -17.91 19.42 14.74
C PRO A 146 -16.46 19.29 15.20
N LEU A 147 -15.80 20.42 15.45
CA LEU A 147 -14.45 20.47 16.04
C LEU A 147 -14.44 19.93 17.47
N GLN A 148 -15.35 20.41 18.32
CA GLN A 148 -15.49 19.94 19.70
C GLN A 148 -15.75 18.44 19.72
N SER A 149 -16.70 17.95 18.92
CA SER A 149 -17.03 16.53 18.80
C SER A 149 -15.87 15.68 18.27
N PHE A 150 -15.01 16.23 17.40
CA PHE A 150 -13.82 15.54 16.91
C PHE A 150 -12.73 15.45 17.99
N LEU A 151 -12.57 16.48 18.82
CA LEU A 151 -11.59 16.48 19.92
C LEU A 151 -12.04 15.60 21.09
N THR A 152 -13.33 15.64 21.43
CA THR A 152 -13.90 14.90 22.55
C THR A 152 -14.54 13.58 22.16
N ASP A 153 -14.00 12.92 21.13
CA ASP A 153 -14.50 11.62 20.70
C ASP A 153 -14.19 10.53 21.75
N GLY A 154 -15.05 10.46 22.76
CA GLY A 154 -15.07 9.45 23.82
C GLY A 154 -15.65 8.10 23.36
N TRP A 155 -15.75 7.15 24.29
CA TRP A 155 -16.42 5.86 24.06
C TRP A 155 -17.94 5.99 23.91
N ASP A 156 -18.45 7.15 24.31
CA ASP A 156 -19.83 7.62 24.39
C ASP A 156 -20.16 8.69 23.32
N SER A 157 -19.27 8.92 22.34
CA SER A 157 -19.49 9.88 21.26
C SER A 157 -20.44 9.31 20.19
N ASP A 158 -21.45 10.08 19.81
CA ASP A 158 -22.41 9.76 18.72
C ASP A 158 -21.76 9.68 17.33
N PHE A 159 -20.47 9.99 17.21
CA PHE A 159 -19.73 9.97 15.94
C PHE A 159 -19.30 8.53 15.58
N GLU A 160 -20.13 7.83 14.80
CA GLU A 160 -19.81 6.50 14.26
C GLU A 160 -18.51 6.52 13.45
N THR A 161 -17.43 5.96 14.01
CA THR A 161 -16.15 5.86 13.31
C THR A 161 -15.41 4.58 13.63
N HIS A 162 -14.78 4.01 12.61
CA HIS A 162 -14.08 2.74 12.72
C HIS A 162 -12.68 2.92 13.34
N PRO A 163 -12.33 2.16 14.39
CA PRO A 163 -11.02 2.25 15.04
C PRO A 163 -9.89 1.80 14.11
N PHE A 164 -8.70 2.38 14.28
CA PHE A 164 -7.47 1.88 13.65
C PHE A 164 -7.17 0.45 14.14
N ASP A 165 -7.17 -0.49 13.20
CA ASP A 165 -6.78 -1.87 13.44
C ASP A 165 -5.57 -2.20 12.54
N PRO A 166 -4.38 -2.44 13.12
CA PRO A 166 -3.17 -2.73 12.36
C PRO A 166 -3.28 -4.03 11.55
N CYS A 167 -4.17 -4.94 11.95
CA CYS A 167 -4.41 -6.25 11.33
C CYS A 167 -5.54 -6.24 10.30
N ASN A 168 -6.40 -5.20 10.27
CA ASN A 168 -7.54 -5.12 9.36
C ASN A 168 -7.28 -4.16 8.20
N LEU A 169 -7.17 -4.70 6.98
CA LEU A 169 -6.90 -3.94 5.77
C LEU A 169 -7.90 -2.79 5.51
N CYS A 170 -9.15 -2.93 5.97
CA CYS A 170 -10.27 -2.04 5.66
C CYS A 170 -10.59 -1.01 6.76
N ARG A 171 -9.93 -1.06 7.93
CA ARG A 171 -10.17 -0.13 9.06
C ARG A 171 -8.88 0.51 9.53
N LYS A 172 -8.46 1.60 8.88
CA LYS A 172 -7.12 2.19 9.10
C LYS A 172 -7.03 3.69 9.33
N SER A 173 -8.13 4.43 9.44
CA SER A 173 -8.02 5.90 9.40
C SER A 173 -8.36 6.67 10.67
N ARG A 174 -9.18 6.18 11.61
CA ARG A 174 -9.52 6.96 12.82
C ARG A 174 -8.92 6.42 14.11
N VAL A 175 -8.01 7.22 14.67
CA VAL A 175 -7.61 7.15 16.07
C VAL A 175 -8.30 8.29 16.79
N ARG A 176 -8.92 7.98 17.92
CA ARG A 176 -9.63 8.98 18.71
C ARG A 176 -8.65 10.04 19.24
N MET A 177 -9.07 11.30 19.24
CA MET A 177 -8.32 12.38 19.89
C MET A 177 -8.41 12.24 21.42
N GLY A 178 -9.59 11.86 21.93
CA GLY A 178 -9.78 11.39 23.30
C GLY A 178 -9.67 12.46 24.39
N PHE A 179 -9.81 13.75 24.06
CA PHE A 179 -9.86 14.82 25.07
C PHE A 179 -11.19 14.76 25.83
N ARG A 180 -11.16 15.00 27.14
CA ARG A 180 -12.38 15.19 27.92
C ARG A 180 -12.84 16.63 27.81
N LYS A 181 -14.11 16.90 28.15
CA LYS A 181 -14.61 18.28 28.23
C LYS A 181 -13.73 19.11 29.17
N ASP A 182 -13.43 18.57 30.34
CA ASP A 182 -12.61 19.23 31.37
C ASP A 182 -11.13 19.36 31.00
N ASP A 183 -10.67 18.64 29.96
CA ASP A 183 -9.30 18.78 29.47
C ASP A 183 -9.13 20.06 28.62
N LEU A 184 -10.22 20.65 28.13
CA LEU A 184 -10.17 21.76 27.19
C LEU A 184 -10.16 23.11 27.91
N PRO A 185 -9.75 24.20 27.24
CA PRO A 185 -9.68 25.51 27.85
C PRO A 185 -11.04 25.96 28.38
N GLU A 186 -11.07 26.60 29.55
CA GLU A 186 -12.30 27.13 30.13
C GLU A 186 -12.97 28.14 29.19
N ILE A 187 -12.17 29.01 28.57
CA ILE A 187 -12.63 30.02 27.61
C ILE A 187 -12.55 29.42 26.20
N SER A 188 -13.70 29.35 25.52
CA SER A 188 -13.79 28.82 24.17
C SER A 188 -12.84 29.53 23.19
N GLN A 189 -12.09 28.71 22.44
CA GLN A 189 -11.18 29.14 21.40
C GLN A 189 -11.74 28.78 20.02
N GLN A 190 -11.22 29.41 18.96
CA GLN A 190 -11.58 29.10 17.58
C GLN A 190 -10.67 28.03 17.00
N GLY A 191 -11.15 27.27 16.00
CA GLY A 191 -10.35 26.28 15.29
C GLY A 191 -9.08 26.85 14.64
N SER A 192 -9.07 28.13 14.26
CA SER A 192 -7.87 28.84 13.80
C SER A 192 -6.69 28.73 14.79
N VAL A 193 -6.98 28.71 16.10
CA VAL A 193 -5.98 28.50 17.16
C VAL A 193 -5.35 27.11 17.02
N ILE A 194 -6.14 26.06 16.80
CA ILE A 194 -5.62 24.69 16.57
C ILE A 194 -4.77 24.62 15.30
N SER A 195 -5.19 25.26 14.21
CA SER A 195 -4.38 25.34 12.99
C SER A 195 -3.00 25.95 13.29
N SER A 196 -2.97 27.02 14.09
CA SER A 196 -1.72 27.65 14.53
C SER A 196 -0.89 26.77 15.47
N ILE A 197 -1.52 25.99 16.35
CA ILE A 197 -0.83 25.04 17.24
C ILE A 197 -0.15 23.93 16.43
N LEU A 198 -0.83 23.44 15.39
CA LEU A 198 -0.34 22.37 14.51
C LEU A 198 0.58 22.88 13.38
N THR A 199 0.85 24.17 13.34
CA THR A 199 1.79 24.77 12.40
C THR A 199 3.10 25.04 13.12
N PRO A 200 4.24 24.51 12.65
CA PRO A 200 5.54 24.73 13.30
C PRO A 200 5.89 26.22 13.40
N SER A 201 6.21 26.70 14.60
CA SER A 201 6.42 28.13 14.88
C SER A 201 7.70 28.73 14.28
N CYS A 202 8.71 27.90 13.95
CA CYS A 202 10.07 28.36 13.65
C CYS A 202 10.47 28.21 12.16
N GLY A 203 9.51 27.93 11.27
CA GLY A 203 9.83 27.53 9.89
C GLY A 203 10.41 26.11 9.83
N GLY A 204 10.12 25.38 8.75
CA GLY A 204 10.50 23.98 8.57
C GLY A 204 9.31 23.03 8.44
N SER A 205 9.60 21.80 8.03
CA SER A 205 8.60 20.74 7.87
C SER A 205 8.12 20.21 9.23
N ASP A 206 6.84 19.82 9.32
CA ASP A 206 6.26 19.21 10.51
C ASP A 206 7.11 17.98 10.97
N PRO A 207 7.60 17.95 12.23
CA PRO A 207 8.45 16.86 12.71
C PRO A 207 7.82 15.47 12.61
N LEU A 208 6.52 15.33 12.88
CA LEU A 208 5.82 14.04 12.77
C LEU A 208 5.74 13.59 11.31
N LEU A 209 5.55 14.54 10.41
CA LEU A 209 5.41 14.31 8.98
C LEU A 209 6.75 13.89 8.35
N THR A 210 7.85 14.56 8.71
CA THR A 210 9.21 14.15 8.31
C THR A 210 9.55 12.77 8.87
N LEU A 211 9.28 12.54 10.16
CA LEU A 211 9.55 11.27 10.82
C LEU A 211 8.72 10.11 10.24
N ALA A 212 7.46 10.36 9.86
CA ALA A 212 6.62 9.38 9.17
C ALA A 212 7.25 8.93 7.84
N SER A 213 7.81 9.87 7.08
CA SER A 213 8.52 9.57 5.84
C SER A 213 9.78 8.72 6.09
N TYR A 214 10.59 9.08 7.09
CA TYR A 214 11.78 8.32 7.47
C TYR A 214 11.46 6.88 7.86
N LEU A 215 10.46 6.71 8.74
CA LEU A 215 10.08 5.38 9.21
C LEU A 215 9.38 4.56 8.13
N ASN A 216 8.58 5.18 7.24
CA ASN A 216 7.97 4.46 6.13
C ASN A 216 9.02 3.95 5.14
N CYS A 217 10.07 4.73 4.86
CA CYS A 217 11.21 4.32 4.06
C CYS A 217 11.95 3.14 4.73
N LEU A 218 12.39 3.29 5.99
CA LEU A 218 13.15 2.27 6.72
C LEU A 218 12.37 0.96 6.93
N THR A 219 11.10 1.06 7.31
CA THR A 219 10.26 -0.11 7.61
C THR A 219 9.58 -0.69 6.38
N ARG A 220 9.72 -0.05 5.21
CA ARG A 220 9.07 -0.44 3.95
C ARG A 220 7.57 -0.68 4.14
N ARG A 221 6.87 0.31 4.71
CA ARG A 221 5.44 0.20 5.01
C ARG A 221 4.61 0.25 3.72
N THR A 222 4.01 -0.88 3.36
CA THR A 222 3.14 -0.98 2.18
C THR A 222 1.96 0.02 2.25
N PRO A 223 1.69 0.78 1.17
CA PRO A 223 0.49 1.62 1.07
C PRO A 223 -0.75 0.74 0.99
N ARG A 224 -1.80 1.11 1.74
CA ARG A 224 -3.00 0.29 2.01
C ARG A 224 -4.30 1.05 1.76
N THR A 225 -4.36 2.34 2.07
CA THR A 225 -5.55 3.17 1.83
C THR A 225 -5.51 3.82 0.45
N THR A 226 -6.67 4.26 -0.07
CA THR A 226 -6.75 4.96 -1.36
C THR A 226 -5.81 6.18 -1.40
N GLY A 227 -5.80 6.99 -0.34
CA GLY A 227 -4.88 8.11 -0.17
C GLY A 227 -3.41 7.70 -0.20
N GLU A 228 -3.03 6.62 0.49
CA GLU A 228 -1.65 6.11 0.47
C GLU A 228 -1.23 5.58 -0.89
N LEU A 229 -2.09 4.84 -1.58
CA LEU A 229 -1.83 4.32 -2.93
C LEU A 229 -1.61 5.47 -3.91
N VAL A 230 -2.50 6.47 -3.89
CA VAL A 230 -2.35 7.67 -4.72
C VAL A 230 -1.06 8.42 -4.37
N SER A 231 -0.73 8.54 -3.08
CA SER A 231 0.51 9.19 -2.63
C SER A 231 1.75 8.47 -3.15
N TYR A 232 1.77 7.14 -3.02
CA TYR A 232 2.87 6.30 -3.47
C TYR A 232 3.06 6.40 -4.99
N PHE A 233 2.04 6.15 -5.80
CA PHE A 233 2.18 6.18 -7.27
C PHE A 233 2.48 7.59 -7.79
N HIS A 234 1.99 8.63 -7.12
CA HIS A 234 2.30 10.00 -7.48
C HIS A 234 3.75 10.37 -7.15
N HIS A 235 4.22 10.10 -5.93
CA HIS A 235 5.62 10.37 -5.54
C HIS A 235 6.60 9.47 -6.27
N PHE A 236 6.34 8.18 -6.37
CA PHE A 236 7.22 7.24 -7.04
C PHE A 236 7.41 7.63 -8.51
N GLY A 237 6.35 8.03 -9.21
CA GLY A 237 6.44 8.56 -10.57
C GLY A 237 7.30 9.84 -10.70
N ILE A 238 7.38 10.67 -9.65
CA ILE A 238 8.30 11.82 -9.57
C ILE A 238 9.73 11.33 -9.41
N GLU A 239 9.97 10.48 -8.41
CA GLU A 239 11.32 10.07 -7.99
C GLU A 239 12.04 9.17 -8.99
N LEU A 240 11.36 8.63 -10.01
CA LEU A 240 12.01 7.88 -11.10
C LEU A 240 12.91 8.75 -11.99
N HIS A 241 12.69 10.06 -12.03
CA HIS A 241 13.44 10.99 -12.88
C HIS A 241 14.12 12.07 -12.04
N GLY A 242 15.25 12.59 -12.54
CA GLY A 242 15.93 13.70 -11.89
C GLY A 242 15.04 14.95 -11.87
N TYR A 243 15.05 15.71 -10.76
CA TYR A 243 14.27 16.95 -10.63
C TYR A 243 14.57 17.95 -11.76
N ALA A 244 15.85 18.08 -12.14
CA ALA A 244 16.31 19.04 -13.14
C ALA A 244 16.44 18.48 -14.57
N SER A 245 16.40 17.16 -14.76
CA SER A 245 16.74 16.49 -16.01
C SER A 245 15.70 15.44 -16.38
N LYS A 246 15.46 15.24 -17.69
CA LYS A 246 14.65 14.11 -18.18
C LYS A 246 15.36 12.74 -18.02
N SER A 247 16.54 12.71 -17.38
CA SER A 247 17.28 11.48 -17.13
C SER A 247 16.69 10.75 -15.92
N LEU A 248 16.87 9.44 -15.89
CA LEU A 248 16.51 8.64 -14.72
C LEU A 248 17.33 9.06 -13.51
N SER A 249 16.68 9.08 -12.35
CA SER A 249 17.33 9.24 -11.05
C SER A 249 18.16 7.99 -10.71
N PRO A 250 18.99 8.01 -9.65
CA PRO A 250 19.65 6.80 -9.16
C PRO A 250 18.67 5.65 -8.90
N LEU A 251 17.52 5.95 -8.29
CA LEU A 251 16.42 5.02 -8.09
C LEU A 251 15.87 4.48 -9.42
N GLY A 252 15.57 5.36 -10.38
CA GLY A 252 15.08 4.96 -11.69
C GLY A 252 16.08 4.12 -12.48
N ASN A 253 17.38 4.38 -12.32
CA ASN A 253 18.43 3.56 -12.91
C ASN A 253 18.49 2.17 -12.27
N SER A 254 18.41 2.08 -10.94
CA SER A 254 18.43 0.78 -10.25
C SER A 254 17.27 -0.14 -10.63
N LEU A 255 16.11 0.44 -10.97
CA LEU A 255 14.95 -0.30 -11.44
C LEU A 255 15.07 -0.74 -12.91
N ARG A 256 15.94 -0.09 -13.68
CA ARG A 256 16.17 -0.40 -15.09
C ARG A 256 17.33 -1.37 -15.30
N THR A 257 18.28 -1.41 -14.38
CA THR A 257 19.44 -2.29 -14.45
C THR A 257 19.07 -3.70 -13.98
N PRO A 258 19.22 -4.74 -14.82
CA PRO A 258 19.06 -6.12 -14.37
C PRO A 258 20.16 -6.51 -13.37
N HIS A 259 19.86 -7.45 -12.48
CA HIS A 259 20.89 -8.09 -11.67
C HIS A 259 21.83 -8.93 -12.51
N LEU A 260 23.08 -9.01 -12.05
CA LEU A 260 24.05 -9.97 -12.57
C LEU A 260 23.48 -11.39 -12.41
N ASP A 261 23.64 -12.21 -13.45
CA ASP A 261 23.19 -13.60 -13.52
C ASP A 261 21.66 -13.82 -13.46
N CYS A 262 20.85 -12.76 -13.58
CA CYS A 262 19.41 -12.88 -13.77
C CYS A 262 19.04 -12.89 -15.27
N PRO A 263 17.95 -13.55 -15.70
CA PRO A 263 17.54 -13.62 -17.11
C PRO A 263 17.00 -12.31 -17.73
N ASP A 264 17.41 -11.14 -17.21
CA ASP A 264 16.90 -9.81 -17.57
C ASP A 264 15.36 -9.63 -17.38
N TRP A 265 14.73 -10.41 -16.50
CA TRP A 265 13.28 -10.32 -16.21
C TRP A 265 12.95 -9.54 -14.93
N ASP A 266 13.95 -9.08 -14.21
CA ASP A 266 13.86 -8.49 -12.87
C ASP A 266 13.91 -6.95 -12.88
N HIS A 267 13.85 -6.33 -14.07
CA HIS A 267 13.96 -4.89 -14.26
C HIS A 267 12.82 -4.32 -15.10
N LEU A 268 12.51 -3.04 -14.91
CA LEU A 268 11.53 -2.32 -15.70
C LEU A 268 12.13 -1.91 -17.04
N GLY A 269 11.43 -2.23 -18.12
CA GLY A 269 11.75 -1.73 -19.45
C GLY A 269 11.44 -0.25 -19.59
N ARG A 270 11.86 0.34 -20.72
CA ARG A 270 11.58 1.76 -21.04
C ARG A 270 10.08 2.06 -21.05
N HIS A 271 9.29 1.15 -21.62
CA HIS A 271 7.83 1.29 -21.70
C HIS A 271 7.18 1.20 -20.31
N ASP A 272 7.68 0.32 -19.44
CA ASP A 272 7.17 0.15 -18.09
C ASP A 272 7.46 1.38 -17.23
N LEU A 273 8.69 1.90 -17.27
CA LEU A 273 9.06 3.16 -16.59
C LEU A 273 8.21 4.35 -17.07
N GLN A 274 7.91 4.38 -18.37
CA GLN A 274 7.03 5.41 -18.93
C GLN A 274 5.58 5.24 -18.45
N ALA A 275 5.09 4.00 -18.31
CA ALA A 275 3.76 3.74 -17.77
C ALA A 275 3.66 4.16 -16.29
N VAL A 276 4.68 3.85 -15.48
CA VAL A 276 4.75 4.22 -14.05
C VAL A 276 4.78 5.74 -13.88
N SER A 277 5.68 6.43 -14.59
CA SER A 277 5.74 7.90 -14.55
C SER A 277 4.51 8.57 -15.18
N GLY A 278 3.91 7.95 -16.19
CA GLY A 278 2.72 8.47 -16.89
C GLY A 278 1.44 8.49 -16.05
N VAL A 279 1.32 7.64 -15.02
CA VAL A 279 0.16 7.61 -14.10
C VAL A 279 0.03 8.91 -13.30
N ARG A 280 1.17 9.52 -12.98
CA ARG A 280 1.23 10.86 -12.38
C ARG A 280 0.74 11.91 -13.38
N GLY A 281 1.38 11.99 -14.55
CA GLY A 281 1.18 13.02 -15.56
C GLY A 281 2.47 13.31 -16.34
N THR A 282 2.38 13.65 -17.63
CA THR A 282 3.52 13.76 -18.55
C THR A 282 4.14 15.15 -18.62
N GLU A 283 4.32 15.82 -17.48
CA GLU A 283 5.05 17.09 -17.44
C GLU A 283 6.50 16.90 -17.02
N SER A 284 7.39 17.64 -17.68
CA SER A 284 8.71 17.93 -17.13
C SER A 284 8.53 18.85 -15.93
N LEU A 285 9.17 18.53 -14.80
CA LEU A 285 9.15 19.31 -13.55
C LEU A 285 9.60 20.79 -13.72
N ASN A 286 10.17 21.15 -14.88
CA ASN A 286 10.71 22.48 -15.19
C ASN A 286 9.92 23.29 -16.24
N SER A 287 8.84 22.77 -16.84
CA SER A 287 8.09 23.54 -17.85
C SER A 287 6.99 24.36 -17.17
N VAL A 288 7.31 25.60 -16.81
CA VAL A 288 6.31 26.64 -16.57
C VAL A 288 5.63 26.91 -17.91
N SER A 289 4.46 26.32 -18.15
CA SER A 289 3.68 26.60 -19.36
C SER A 289 2.67 27.69 -19.04
N ASN A 290 2.71 28.78 -19.79
CA ASN A 290 1.87 29.98 -19.57
C ASN A 290 0.39 29.78 -19.98
N HIS A 291 -0.11 28.54 -20.05
CA HIS A 291 -1.48 28.23 -20.46
C HIS A 291 -2.11 27.20 -19.52
N ASN A 292 -3.25 27.59 -18.94
CA ASN A 292 -4.25 26.80 -18.19
C ASN A 292 -3.90 25.30 -18.00
N HIS A 293 -2.94 25.02 -17.09
CA HIS A 293 -2.38 23.69 -16.82
C HIS A 293 -3.42 22.68 -16.29
N ASP A 294 -4.58 23.15 -15.81
CA ASP A 294 -5.73 22.31 -15.43
C ASP A 294 -6.19 21.35 -16.54
N ASN A 295 -5.94 21.67 -17.82
CA ASN A 295 -6.25 20.81 -18.97
C ASN A 295 -5.05 19.99 -19.50
N ALA A 296 -3.84 20.21 -18.97
CA ALA A 296 -2.62 19.55 -19.42
C ALA A 296 -2.50 18.09 -18.94
N HIS A 297 -3.18 17.77 -17.84
CA HIS A 297 -3.20 16.42 -17.25
C HIS A 297 -4.59 15.81 -17.24
N PRO A 298 -5.22 15.53 -18.39
CA PRO A 298 -6.51 14.85 -18.38
C PRO A 298 -6.29 13.41 -17.91
N ARG A 299 -7.03 13.00 -16.87
CA ARG A 299 -7.17 11.60 -16.42
C ARG A 299 -5.96 11.02 -15.69
N THR A 300 -5.12 11.85 -15.09
CA THR A 300 -3.93 11.38 -14.31
C THR A 300 -4.10 11.65 -12.81
N LEU A 301 -3.20 11.12 -11.98
CA LEU A 301 -3.25 11.38 -10.54
C LEU A 301 -2.97 12.84 -10.18
N SER A 302 -2.20 13.57 -10.99
CA SER A 302 -1.98 15.01 -10.80
C SER A 302 -3.27 15.83 -10.97
N THR A 303 -4.31 15.32 -11.65
CA THR A 303 -5.64 15.96 -11.63
C THR A 303 -6.25 16.01 -10.21
N LEU A 304 -5.91 15.06 -9.34
CA LEU A 304 -6.39 15.02 -7.95
C LEU A 304 -5.46 15.80 -7.03
N VAL A 305 -4.17 15.47 -7.07
CA VAL A 305 -3.15 15.91 -6.11
C VAL A 305 -2.48 17.24 -6.49
N GLY A 306 -2.59 17.66 -7.75
CA GLY A 306 -1.90 18.84 -8.30
C GLY A 306 -0.48 18.54 -8.77
N CYS A 307 0.10 19.50 -9.50
CA CYS A 307 1.52 19.46 -9.91
C CYS A 307 2.37 20.23 -8.91
N GLY A 308 3.48 19.65 -8.46
CA GLY A 308 4.39 20.30 -7.50
C GLY A 308 5.19 21.49 -8.06
N SER A 309 5.21 21.69 -9.38
CA SER A 309 6.02 22.69 -10.07
C SER A 309 5.33 24.05 -10.25
N ASP A 310 3.99 24.10 -10.24
CA ASP A 310 3.22 25.34 -10.37
C ASP A 310 1.84 25.21 -9.68
N PRO A 311 1.76 25.56 -8.38
CA PRO A 311 0.53 25.48 -7.60
C PRO A 311 -0.59 26.39 -8.11
N ASP A 312 -0.24 27.45 -8.84
CA ASP A 312 -1.17 28.49 -9.29
C ASP A 312 -1.85 28.11 -10.63
N SER A 313 -1.30 27.15 -11.37
CA SER A 313 -1.83 26.72 -12.66
C SER A 313 -2.39 25.29 -12.68
N CYS A 314 -1.97 24.42 -11.74
CA CYS A 314 -2.50 23.06 -11.57
C CYS A 314 -2.97 22.83 -10.13
N HIS A 315 -4.20 23.25 -9.84
CA HIS A 315 -4.71 23.25 -8.48
C HIS A 315 -5.06 21.83 -7.99
N PRO A 316 -4.63 21.42 -6.79
CA PRO A 316 -5.11 20.18 -6.18
C PRO A 316 -6.63 20.25 -5.99
N ARG A 317 -7.33 19.16 -6.32
CA ARG A 317 -8.77 18.99 -6.03
C ARG A 317 -9.00 18.33 -4.68
N MET A 318 -8.10 17.42 -4.31
CA MET A 318 -8.08 16.72 -3.03
C MET A 318 -6.64 16.37 -2.67
N SER A 319 -6.30 16.41 -1.39
CA SER A 319 -4.98 16.07 -0.91
C SER A 319 -5.04 14.78 -0.10
N PRO A 320 -4.22 13.76 -0.43
CA PRO A 320 -4.05 12.63 0.46
C PRO A 320 -3.55 13.11 1.82
N ILE A 321 -4.16 12.62 2.90
CA ILE A 321 -3.83 13.04 4.28
C ILE A 321 -2.36 12.68 4.59
N THR A 322 -1.91 11.52 4.12
CA THR A 322 -0.55 11.01 4.37
C THR A 322 0.39 11.16 3.19
N TYR A 323 0.16 12.18 2.34
CA TYR A 323 0.91 12.38 1.10
C TYR A 323 2.42 12.39 1.32
N ARG A 324 2.88 13.24 2.23
CA ARG A 324 4.30 13.39 2.58
C ARG A 324 4.95 12.17 3.21
N ALA A 325 4.16 11.25 3.77
CA ALA A 325 4.68 10.04 4.40
C ALA A 325 5.24 9.05 3.36
N TYR A 326 4.93 9.24 2.07
CA TYR A 326 5.44 8.45 0.94
C TYR A 326 6.37 9.27 0.03
N ALA A 327 7.02 10.30 0.56
CA ALA A 327 7.86 11.22 -0.21
C ALA A 327 9.35 10.84 -0.26
N LEU A 328 9.79 9.83 0.50
CA LEU A 328 11.21 9.45 0.62
C LEU A 328 11.45 8.02 0.16
N TYR A 329 12.45 7.82 -0.68
CA TYR A 329 12.82 6.53 -1.25
C TYR A 329 14.32 6.30 -1.14
N SER A 330 14.73 5.03 -1.10
CA SER A 330 16.14 4.64 -1.15
C SER A 330 16.40 3.68 -2.31
N GLN A 331 17.53 3.86 -2.99
CA GLN A 331 17.96 2.92 -4.03
C GLN A 331 18.12 1.49 -3.50
N SER A 332 18.57 1.32 -2.25
CA SER A 332 18.75 0.00 -1.62
C SER A 332 17.45 -0.81 -1.52
N PHE A 333 16.29 -0.16 -1.64
CA PHE A 333 14.98 -0.80 -1.57
C PHE A 333 14.25 -0.87 -2.91
N ALA A 334 14.93 -0.63 -4.04
CA ALA A 334 14.35 -0.61 -5.37
C ALA A 334 13.44 -1.82 -5.65
N HIS A 335 13.86 -3.05 -5.34
CA HIS A 335 13.05 -4.26 -5.56
C HIS A 335 11.80 -4.32 -4.70
N THR A 336 11.81 -3.72 -3.51
CA THR A 336 10.60 -3.62 -2.68
C THR A 336 9.59 -2.70 -3.35
N TYR A 337 10.04 -1.56 -3.88
CA TYR A 337 9.17 -0.63 -4.61
C TYR A 337 8.74 -1.21 -5.97
N LEU A 338 9.59 -1.98 -6.64
CA LEU A 338 9.23 -2.72 -7.84
C LEU A 338 8.06 -3.67 -7.55
N SER A 339 8.15 -4.47 -6.49
CA SER A 339 7.06 -5.35 -6.07
C SER A 339 5.76 -4.58 -5.83
N TRP A 340 5.82 -3.43 -5.17
CA TRP A 340 4.63 -2.60 -4.97
C TRP A 340 4.08 -2.04 -6.29
N THR A 341 4.95 -1.59 -7.19
CA THR A 341 4.57 -1.07 -8.50
C THR A 341 3.91 -2.12 -9.37
N VAL A 342 4.32 -3.39 -9.22
CA VAL A 342 3.78 -4.53 -9.97
C VAL A 342 2.44 -4.99 -9.42
N TYR A 343 2.29 -5.10 -8.09
CA TYR A 343 1.10 -5.73 -7.47
C TYR A 343 0.01 -4.76 -6.99
N LEU A 344 0.32 -3.47 -6.81
CA LEU A 344 -0.64 -2.47 -6.33
C LEU A 344 -1.44 -1.68 -7.41
N PRO A 345 -1.15 -1.72 -8.73
CA PRO A 345 -1.96 -1.00 -9.72
C PRO A 345 -3.45 -1.37 -9.68
N ASP A 346 -3.77 -2.66 -9.61
CA ASP A 346 -5.16 -3.13 -9.49
C ASP A 346 -5.81 -2.59 -8.22
N ARG A 347 -5.08 -2.59 -7.10
CA ARG A 347 -5.56 -2.06 -5.82
C ARG A 347 -5.77 -0.55 -5.87
N LEU A 348 -4.91 0.19 -6.57
CA LEU A 348 -5.11 1.62 -6.83
C LEU A 348 -6.41 1.82 -7.61
N TRP A 349 -6.61 1.07 -8.71
CA TRP A 349 -7.81 1.19 -9.53
C TRP A 349 -9.09 0.83 -8.75
N GLU A 350 -9.12 -0.33 -8.09
CA GLU A 350 -10.24 -0.79 -7.26
C GLU A 350 -10.59 0.21 -6.15
N SER A 351 -9.58 0.77 -5.48
CA SER A 351 -9.80 1.72 -4.38
C SER A 351 -10.36 3.06 -4.85
N LEU A 352 -9.91 3.56 -6.01
CA LEU A 352 -10.46 4.75 -6.65
C LEU A 352 -11.89 4.50 -7.18
N GLU A 353 -12.12 3.33 -7.76
CA GLU A 353 -13.45 2.92 -8.24
C GLU A 353 -14.44 2.80 -7.06
N LYS A 354 -14.01 2.20 -5.94
CA LYS A 354 -14.79 2.13 -4.70
C LYS A 354 -15.13 3.52 -4.17
N MET A 355 -14.16 4.44 -4.12
CA MET A 355 -14.39 5.82 -3.71
C MET A 355 -15.41 6.52 -4.63
N TYR A 356 -15.32 6.30 -5.94
CA TYR A 356 -16.30 6.80 -6.91
C TYR A 356 -17.71 6.24 -6.64
N TYR A 357 -17.85 4.94 -6.42
CA TYR A 357 -19.14 4.32 -6.14
C TYR A 357 -19.74 4.78 -4.81
N ASP A 358 -18.93 4.90 -3.76
CA ASP A 358 -19.39 5.40 -2.46
C ASP A 358 -19.95 6.82 -2.58
N LEU A 359 -19.23 7.72 -3.27
CA LEU A 359 -19.68 9.08 -3.52
C LEU A 359 -20.95 9.15 -4.36
N LYS A 360 -21.11 8.23 -5.34
CA LYS A 360 -22.31 8.12 -6.18
C LYS A 360 -23.51 7.58 -5.41
N LYS A 361 -23.32 6.51 -4.63
CA LYS A 361 -24.38 5.82 -3.87
C LYS A 361 -25.07 6.74 -2.87
N HIS A 362 -24.31 7.63 -2.24
CA HIS A 362 -24.83 8.57 -1.26
C HIS A 362 -25.47 9.83 -1.86
N ASN A 363 -25.80 9.82 -3.16
CA ASN A 363 -26.51 10.88 -3.88
C ASN A 363 -25.96 12.29 -3.61
N CYS A 364 -24.65 12.45 -3.73
CA CYS A 364 -23.99 13.76 -3.72
C CYS A 364 -24.32 14.61 -4.99
N PHE A 365 -25.54 14.55 -5.51
CA PHE A 365 -25.99 15.15 -6.79
C PHE A 365 -26.73 16.48 -6.64
N ASP A 366 -27.05 16.93 -5.42
CA ASP A 366 -27.84 18.15 -5.16
C ASP A 366 -27.15 19.48 -5.55
N GLY A 367 -26.12 19.48 -6.41
CA GLY A 367 -25.38 20.70 -6.78
C GLY A 367 -24.65 21.38 -5.60
N LYS A 368 -24.64 20.76 -4.42
CA LYS A 368 -23.96 21.27 -3.23
C LYS A 368 -22.45 21.24 -3.48
N SER A 369 -21.75 22.26 -2.97
CA SER A 369 -20.30 22.24 -2.93
C SER A 369 -19.83 20.99 -2.17
N LEU A 370 -18.69 20.42 -2.57
CA LEU A 370 -18.10 19.25 -1.93
C LEU A 370 -18.07 19.39 -0.40
N HIS A 371 -17.79 20.59 0.05
CA HIS A 371 -17.56 20.90 1.44
C HIS A 371 -18.84 21.18 2.24
N SER A 372 -19.95 21.53 1.58
CA SER A 372 -21.26 21.67 2.23
C SER A 372 -22.06 20.37 2.23
N CYS A 373 -21.57 19.31 1.58
CA CYS A 373 -22.19 18.00 1.62
C CYS A 373 -21.85 17.29 2.94
N PRO A 374 -22.84 16.94 3.77
CA PRO A 374 -22.60 16.30 5.07
C PRO A 374 -21.96 14.90 4.92
N VAL A 375 -22.14 14.25 3.78
CA VAL A 375 -21.68 12.88 3.53
C VAL A 375 -20.32 12.83 2.82
N ALA A 376 -19.99 13.81 1.97
CA ALA A 376 -18.78 13.76 1.17
C ALA A 376 -17.49 13.84 2.00
N LEU A 377 -17.44 14.72 3.00
CA LEU A 377 -16.22 14.93 3.79
C LEU A 377 -15.86 13.71 4.67
N PRO A 378 -16.81 13.08 5.40
CA PRO A 378 -16.55 11.81 6.08
C PRO A 378 -16.08 10.71 5.13
N LEU A 379 -16.70 10.57 3.95
CA LEU A 379 -16.28 9.57 2.96
C LEU A 379 -14.86 9.81 2.45
N LEU A 380 -14.50 11.05 2.12
CA LEU A 380 -13.13 11.39 1.73
C LEU A 380 -12.12 11.04 2.83
N TYR A 381 -12.46 11.34 4.08
CA TYR A 381 -11.62 10.99 5.23
C TYR A 381 -11.45 9.46 5.37
N THR A 382 -12.52 8.67 5.17
CA THR A 382 -12.44 7.20 5.16
C THR A 382 -11.49 6.68 4.07
N HIS A 383 -11.48 7.32 2.90
CA HIS A 383 -10.56 7.00 1.81
C HIS A 383 -9.16 7.62 1.96
N GLY A 384 -8.88 8.36 3.04
CA GLY A 384 -7.56 8.94 3.32
C GLY A 384 -7.30 10.28 2.61
N PHE A 385 -8.36 10.99 2.22
CA PHE A 385 -8.29 12.31 1.59
C PHE A 385 -8.85 13.40 2.50
N THR A 386 -8.26 14.59 2.37
CA THR A 386 -8.79 15.84 2.89
C THR A 386 -8.90 16.81 1.71
N PRO A 387 -9.81 17.80 1.76
CA PRO A 387 -9.71 18.90 0.82
C PRO A 387 -8.35 19.59 0.97
N PRO A 388 -7.84 20.23 -0.09
CA PRO A 388 -6.49 20.77 -0.09
C PRO A 388 -6.34 21.97 0.84
N GLU A 389 -5.09 22.29 1.17
CA GLU A 389 -4.73 23.37 2.10
C GLU A 389 -4.70 24.77 1.45
N VAL A 390 -4.64 24.86 0.12
CA VAL A 390 -4.36 26.12 -0.61
C VAL A 390 -5.62 27.00 -0.77
N GLY A 391 -5.45 28.30 -0.50
CA GLY A 391 -6.49 29.31 -0.27
C GLY A 391 -7.22 29.91 -1.48
N SER A 392 -7.16 29.33 -2.68
CA SER A 392 -7.88 29.84 -3.85
C SER A 392 -8.53 28.70 -4.64
N GLN A 393 -9.53 28.04 -4.05
CA GLN A 393 -10.35 27.11 -4.81
C GLN A 393 -11.62 27.78 -5.33
N LEU A 394 -11.88 27.61 -6.63
CA LEU A 394 -13.25 27.63 -7.12
C LEU A 394 -14.06 26.56 -6.36
N PRO A 395 -15.30 26.86 -5.95
CA PRO A 395 -16.15 25.89 -5.26
C PRO A 395 -16.39 24.66 -6.14
N LEU A 396 -15.65 23.59 -5.88
CA LEU A 396 -15.81 22.31 -6.56
C LEU A 396 -17.11 21.67 -6.10
N THR A 397 -17.97 21.35 -7.05
CA THR A 397 -19.19 20.58 -6.79
C THR A 397 -18.85 19.10 -6.65
N CYS A 398 -19.62 18.37 -5.85
CA CYS A 398 -19.50 16.91 -5.77
C CYS A 398 -19.55 16.25 -7.16
N GLN A 399 -20.41 16.76 -8.05
CA GLN A 399 -20.55 16.27 -9.42
C GLN A 399 -19.26 16.40 -10.24
N GLN A 400 -18.55 17.52 -10.10
CA GLN A 400 -17.26 17.72 -10.79
C GLN A 400 -16.19 16.74 -10.31
N ILE A 401 -16.12 16.47 -9.01
CA ILE A 401 -15.17 15.49 -8.46
C ILE A 401 -15.53 14.08 -8.88
N ILE A 402 -16.81 13.70 -8.81
CA ILE A 402 -17.29 12.39 -9.27
C ILE A 402 -16.99 12.20 -10.76
N ALA A 403 -17.19 13.24 -11.59
CA ALA A 403 -16.86 13.20 -13.01
C ALA A 403 -15.35 13.00 -13.24
N LYS A 404 -14.50 13.73 -12.50
CA LYS A 404 -13.03 13.58 -12.61
C LYS A 404 -12.52 12.24 -12.10
N LEU A 405 -13.07 11.73 -11.01
CA LEU A 405 -12.75 10.39 -10.53
C LEU A 405 -13.10 9.34 -11.59
N LYS A 406 -14.27 9.45 -12.22
CA LYS A 406 -14.65 8.57 -13.32
C LYS A 406 -13.70 8.69 -14.51
N GLU A 407 -13.29 9.91 -14.86
CA GLU A 407 -12.31 10.15 -15.93
C GLU A 407 -10.95 9.48 -15.65
N ILE A 408 -10.49 9.51 -14.40
CA ILE A 408 -9.22 8.90 -13.97
C ILE A 408 -9.33 7.37 -13.94
N VAL A 409 -10.40 6.84 -13.35
CA VAL A 409 -10.67 5.39 -13.26
C VAL A 409 -10.81 4.77 -14.65
N ASN A 410 -11.46 5.47 -15.58
CA ASN A 410 -11.56 5.05 -17.00
C ASN A 410 -10.39 5.59 -17.84
N GLY A 411 -9.37 6.14 -17.19
CA GLY A 411 -8.25 6.79 -17.83
C GLY A 411 -7.29 5.78 -18.45
N LYS A 412 -6.74 6.14 -19.62
CA LYS A 412 -5.65 5.40 -20.25
C LYS A 412 -4.41 5.24 -19.32
N PRO A 413 -4.02 6.21 -18.47
CA PRO A 413 -2.81 6.08 -17.66
C PRO A 413 -2.84 4.90 -16.68
N ILE A 414 -3.91 4.73 -15.90
CA ILE A 414 -4.03 3.62 -14.94
C ILE A 414 -4.15 2.28 -15.69
N ALA A 415 -4.97 2.23 -16.74
CA ALA A 415 -5.09 1.02 -17.57
C ALA A 415 -3.76 0.62 -18.23
N SER A 416 -2.97 1.61 -18.68
CA SER A 416 -1.64 1.39 -19.26
C SER A 416 -0.65 0.89 -18.23
N LEU A 417 -0.72 1.37 -16.99
CA LEU A 417 0.09 0.86 -15.89
C LEU A 417 -0.26 -0.59 -15.58
N MET A 418 -1.55 -0.91 -15.40
CA MET A 418 -2.01 -2.28 -15.16
C MET A 418 -1.56 -3.20 -16.29
N THR A 419 -1.80 -2.82 -17.55
CA THR A 419 -1.37 -3.60 -18.72
C THR A 419 0.15 -3.80 -18.77
N ALA A 420 0.93 -2.77 -18.45
CA ALA A 420 2.39 -2.88 -18.42
C ALA A 420 2.84 -3.86 -17.33
N MET A 421 2.24 -3.79 -16.13
CA MET A 421 2.59 -4.68 -15.02
C MET A 421 2.09 -6.12 -15.23
N ASP A 422 0.94 -6.30 -15.88
CA ASP A 422 0.45 -7.62 -16.31
C ASP A 422 1.39 -8.25 -17.35
N ASN A 423 1.84 -7.47 -18.33
CA ASN A 423 2.83 -7.92 -19.31
C ASN A 423 4.16 -8.26 -18.63
N PHE A 424 4.61 -7.45 -17.67
CA PHE A 424 5.79 -7.72 -16.87
C PHE A 424 5.68 -9.07 -16.13
N LEU A 425 4.56 -9.30 -15.43
CA LEU A 425 4.29 -10.57 -14.75
C LEU A 425 4.15 -11.76 -15.72
N TYR A 426 3.56 -11.53 -16.90
CA TYR A 426 3.43 -12.54 -17.94
C TYR A 426 4.81 -12.94 -18.47
N ASN A 427 5.67 -11.98 -18.83
CA ASN A 427 7.01 -12.24 -19.36
C ASN A 427 7.87 -13.04 -18.37
N ILE A 428 7.75 -12.75 -17.07
CA ILE A 428 8.42 -13.55 -16.02
C ILE A 428 7.91 -15.00 -16.01
N ARG A 429 6.61 -15.22 -16.24
CA ARG A 429 5.95 -16.54 -16.15
C ARG A 429 5.99 -17.33 -17.46
N GLU A 430 6.10 -16.66 -18.60
CA GLU A 430 6.13 -17.22 -19.95
C GLU A 430 7.06 -18.45 -20.09
N PRO A 431 8.35 -18.39 -19.68
CA PRO A 431 9.25 -19.54 -19.78
C PRO A 431 8.77 -20.73 -18.93
N PHE A 432 8.19 -20.48 -17.76
CA PHE A 432 7.64 -21.54 -16.89
C PHE A 432 6.38 -22.17 -17.49
N ILE A 433 5.55 -21.36 -18.14
CA ILE A 433 4.36 -21.85 -18.84
C ILE A 433 4.77 -22.77 -20.01
N PHE A 434 5.73 -22.34 -20.83
CA PHE A 434 6.20 -23.14 -21.97
C PHE A 434 6.94 -24.41 -21.55
N THR A 435 7.76 -24.36 -20.49
CA THR A 435 8.41 -25.56 -19.95
C THR A 435 7.40 -26.55 -19.39
N LEU A 436 6.35 -26.08 -18.71
CA LEU A 436 5.25 -26.92 -18.25
C LEU A 436 4.53 -27.58 -19.43
N VAL A 437 4.17 -26.81 -20.46
CA VAL A 437 3.52 -27.32 -21.68
C VAL A 437 4.41 -28.35 -22.39
N ALA A 438 5.71 -28.09 -22.53
CA ALA A 438 6.66 -29.00 -23.16
C ALA A 438 6.81 -30.31 -22.35
N LEU A 439 6.89 -30.21 -21.01
CA LEU A 439 7.01 -31.36 -20.13
C LEU A 439 5.76 -32.24 -20.19
N TRP A 440 4.57 -31.66 -20.10
CA TRP A 440 3.32 -32.43 -20.23
C TRP A 440 3.12 -33.03 -21.62
N SER A 441 3.50 -32.30 -22.67
CA SER A 441 3.47 -32.81 -24.04
C SER A 441 4.41 -34.01 -24.21
N THR A 442 5.62 -33.92 -23.66
CA THR A 442 6.61 -35.01 -23.69
C THR A 442 6.12 -36.22 -22.89
N ALA A 443 5.56 -36.01 -21.70
CA ALA A 443 4.98 -37.09 -20.90
C ALA A 443 3.83 -37.78 -21.66
N LEU A 444 2.93 -37.00 -22.28
CA LEU A 444 1.83 -37.52 -23.09
C LEU A 444 2.36 -38.34 -24.28
N LEU A 445 3.41 -37.88 -24.96
CA LEU A 445 4.04 -38.63 -26.05
C LEU A 445 4.65 -39.96 -25.56
N ILE A 446 5.29 -39.98 -24.41
CA ILE A 446 5.85 -41.21 -23.80
C ILE A 446 4.71 -42.18 -23.45
N PHE A 447 3.62 -41.70 -22.84
CA PHE A 447 2.46 -42.53 -22.52
C PHE A 447 1.76 -43.05 -23.78
N ALA A 448 1.58 -42.21 -24.80
CA ALA A 448 1.01 -42.62 -26.07
C ALA A 448 1.89 -43.68 -26.76
N ASN A 449 3.20 -43.47 -26.81
CA ASN A 449 4.14 -44.44 -27.37
C ASN A 449 4.11 -45.79 -26.63
N THR A 450 4.10 -45.78 -25.29
CA THR A 450 4.03 -47.03 -24.51
C THR A 450 2.70 -47.76 -24.67
N MET A 451 1.58 -47.03 -24.77
CA MET A 451 0.25 -47.61 -25.05
C MET A 451 0.18 -48.19 -26.47
N LEU A 452 0.61 -47.45 -27.48
CA LEU A 452 0.63 -47.91 -28.87
C LEU A 452 1.56 -49.12 -29.04
N TYR A 453 2.78 -49.07 -28.51
CA TYR A 453 3.71 -50.20 -28.53
C TYR A 453 3.12 -51.47 -27.90
N ARG A 454 2.42 -51.34 -26.77
CA ARG A 454 1.75 -52.47 -26.13
C ARG A 454 0.58 -53.00 -26.96
N ILE A 455 -0.23 -52.13 -27.55
CA ILE A 455 -1.33 -52.52 -28.44
C ILE A 455 -0.78 -53.22 -29.69
N ASP A 456 0.28 -52.70 -30.30
CA ASP A 456 0.90 -53.28 -31.50
C ASP A 456 1.51 -54.66 -31.19
N ILE A 457 2.18 -54.82 -30.04
CA ILE A 457 2.65 -56.14 -29.59
C ILE A 457 1.48 -57.10 -29.37
N LEU A 458 0.41 -56.65 -28.69
CA LEU A 458 -0.77 -57.49 -28.46
C LEU A 458 -1.45 -57.85 -29.78
N HIS A 459 -1.49 -56.94 -30.74
CA HIS A 459 -2.06 -57.16 -32.06
C HIS A 459 -1.23 -58.15 -32.89
N ILE A 460 0.09 -57.98 -32.94
CA ILE A 460 1.03 -58.91 -33.60
C ILE A 460 0.99 -60.28 -32.93
N ARG A 461 0.99 -60.36 -31.60
CA ARG A 461 0.84 -61.62 -30.85
C ARG A 461 -0.50 -62.29 -31.12
N SER A 462 -1.60 -61.54 -31.16
CA SER A 462 -2.92 -62.07 -31.49
C SER A 462 -2.92 -62.71 -32.88
N HIS A 463 -2.33 -62.03 -33.89
CA HIS A 463 -2.22 -62.60 -35.23
C HIS A 463 -1.31 -63.84 -35.29
N LEU A 464 -0.15 -63.83 -34.61
CA LEU A 464 0.77 -64.98 -34.56
C LEU A 464 0.20 -66.20 -33.80
N ILE A 465 -0.56 -65.96 -32.72
CA ILE A 465 -1.21 -67.03 -31.95
C ILE A 465 -2.40 -67.59 -32.72
N ARG A 466 -3.21 -66.72 -33.36
CA ARG A 466 -4.37 -67.16 -34.12
C ARG A 466 -3.98 -67.91 -35.39
N THR A 467 -2.87 -67.60 -36.05
CA THR A 467 -2.39 -68.38 -37.20
C THR A 467 -1.90 -69.78 -36.79
N LYS A 468 -1.26 -69.97 -35.64
CA LYS A 468 -0.86 -71.33 -35.21
C LYS A 468 -2.03 -72.23 -34.77
N ALA A 469 -3.06 -71.67 -34.13
CA ALA A 469 -4.17 -72.47 -33.59
C ALA A 469 -5.38 -72.58 -34.53
N SER A 470 -5.64 -71.59 -35.41
CA SER A 470 -6.84 -71.64 -36.28
C SER A 470 -6.79 -72.73 -37.36
N HIS A 471 -5.60 -73.19 -37.73
CA HIS A 471 -5.44 -74.31 -38.66
C HIS A 471 -5.55 -75.70 -37.99
N LEU A 472 -5.63 -75.74 -36.65
CA LEU A 472 -5.77 -76.98 -35.87
C LEU A 472 -7.20 -77.23 -35.38
N ILE A 473 -8.14 -76.30 -35.62
CA ILE A 473 -9.55 -76.57 -35.41
C ILE A 473 -10.06 -77.31 -36.65
N ASP A 474 -10.00 -78.64 -36.59
CA ASP A 474 -10.60 -79.49 -37.61
C ASP A 474 -12.11 -79.22 -37.65
N VAL A 475 -12.63 -78.80 -38.81
CA VAL A 475 -14.05 -78.56 -39.05
C VAL A 475 -14.88 -79.82 -38.75
N LYS A 476 -14.27 -81.01 -38.80
CA LYS A 476 -14.91 -82.28 -38.39
C LYS A 476 -15.22 -82.36 -36.88
N ALA A 477 -14.49 -81.64 -36.03
CA ALA A 477 -14.77 -81.60 -34.59
C ALA A 477 -16.01 -80.74 -34.24
N LEU A 478 -16.39 -79.80 -35.13
CA LEU A 478 -17.57 -78.94 -34.97
C LEU A 478 -18.84 -79.54 -35.60
N LEU A 479 -18.71 -80.48 -36.52
CA LEU A 479 -19.83 -81.09 -37.27
C LEU A 479 -20.10 -82.55 -36.90
N SER A 480 -19.39 -83.14 -35.94
CA SER A 480 -19.68 -84.49 -35.48
C SER A 480 -20.82 -84.49 -34.47
N ASP A 481 -21.98 -85.04 -34.86
CA ASP A 481 -23.14 -85.32 -33.99
C ASP A 481 -22.89 -86.42 -32.93
N ASN A 482 -21.64 -86.82 -32.72
CA ASN A 482 -21.30 -87.86 -31.76
C ASN A 482 -21.05 -87.28 -30.37
N LYS A 483 -21.88 -87.72 -29.42
CA LYS A 483 -21.94 -87.35 -28.00
C LYS A 483 -20.73 -87.80 -27.16
N LYS A 484 -19.54 -87.85 -27.75
CA LYS A 484 -18.26 -88.03 -27.05
C LYS A 484 -17.30 -86.96 -27.57
N MET A 485 -17.43 -85.78 -26.99
CA MET A 485 -16.45 -84.71 -27.11
C MET A 485 -15.13 -85.27 -26.58
N MET A 486 -14.12 -85.36 -27.45
CA MET A 486 -12.77 -85.71 -27.02
C MET A 486 -12.33 -84.59 -26.06
N SER A 487 -12.03 -84.97 -24.82
CA SER A 487 -11.64 -84.08 -23.74
C SER A 487 -10.58 -83.09 -24.23
N LEU A 488 -10.96 -81.83 -24.39
CA LEU A 488 -10.08 -80.70 -24.72
C LEU A 488 -9.20 -80.29 -23.51
N TYR A 489 -8.82 -81.25 -22.66
CA TYR A 489 -8.03 -81.03 -21.44
C TYR A 489 -6.61 -81.61 -21.50
N ASP A 490 -6.08 -81.94 -22.67
CA ASP A 490 -4.62 -82.19 -22.83
C ASP A 490 -3.85 -80.93 -23.26
N ALA A 491 -4.53 -79.78 -23.31
CA ALA A 491 -3.84 -78.51 -23.23
C ALA A 491 -3.64 -78.18 -21.75
N ASN A 492 -2.43 -78.42 -21.24
CA ASN A 492 -1.92 -77.88 -19.97
C ASN A 492 -1.97 -76.35 -20.00
N TYR A 493 -3.17 -75.79 -19.87
CA TYR A 493 -3.38 -74.34 -19.86
C TYR A 493 -3.54 -73.81 -18.43
N PHE A 494 -3.59 -74.69 -17.41
CA PHE A 494 -3.73 -74.31 -16.00
C PHE A 494 -3.16 -75.34 -15.00
N ASP A 495 -1.95 -75.87 -15.21
CA ASP A 495 -1.19 -76.53 -14.13
C ASP A 495 -0.03 -75.62 -13.70
N ASP A 496 -0.36 -74.47 -13.13
CA ASP A 496 0.49 -73.89 -12.10
C ASP A 496 -0.01 -74.47 -10.76
N ASP A 497 0.73 -75.45 -10.25
CA ASP A 497 0.52 -76.08 -8.95
C ASP A 497 0.55 -74.99 -7.85
N PRO A 498 -0.51 -74.78 -7.03
CA PRO A 498 -0.57 -73.67 -6.07
C PRO A 498 0.33 -73.84 -4.83
N ASN A 499 1.29 -74.77 -4.85
CA ASN A 499 2.10 -75.14 -3.68
C ASN A 499 3.60 -74.76 -3.75
N GLU A 500 4.05 -74.02 -4.75
CA GLU A 500 5.45 -73.50 -4.77
C GLU A 500 5.62 -72.12 -4.09
N LEU A 501 4.78 -71.81 -3.11
CA LEU A 501 4.88 -70.60 -2.25
C LEU A 501 5.24 -70.91 -0.79
N LEU A 502 5.92 -72.03 -0.54
CA LEU A 502 6.52 -72.34 0.76
C LEU A 502 7.91 -72.96 0.54
N ASN A 503 8.94 -72.12 0.37
CA ASN A 503 10.29 -72.29 0.91
C ASN A 503 11.24 -71.20 0.36
N LEU A 504 11.09 -69.97 0.86
CA LEU A 504 12.22 -69.06 1.04
C LEU A 504 12.44 -68.95 2.54
N LYS A 505 13.46 -69.67 3.00
CA LYS A 505 14.15 -69.44 4.26
C LYS A 505 15.48 -68.78 3.95
#